data_AF-A0A5B7B7V7-F1
#
_entry.id   AF-A0A5B7B7V7-F1
#
_cell.length_a   1.000
_cell.length_b   1.000
_cell.length_c   1.000
_cell.angle_alpha   90.00
_cell.angle_beta   90.00
_cell.angle_gamma   90.00
#
_symmetry.space_group_name_H-M   'P 1'
#
loop_
_entity.id
_entity.type
_entity.pdbx_description
1 polymer ?
#
loop_
_entity_poly.entity_id
_entity_poly.type
_entity_poly.pdbx_seq_one_letter_code
_entity_poly.pdbx_strand_id
1 'polypeptide(L)'
;MPYLVREHLFIGNIGDAAEILQNGSEEVTHILSVLSSASISFFSEWRSGLTIPTKEIRKVYVGGSESKDDLGNIPKSPLSPDKLLYSLEHAGKDLKLVRMAVPLRDMESEDLLDYLDVCLDFIDESRKEGSVLVHCFAGVSRRYN
;
A
#
# COMPACT_ATOMS: atom_id res chain seq x y z
N MET A 1 1.47 12.84 13.43
CA MET A 1 1.82 13.62 12.22
C MET A 1 2.89 12.88 11.49
N PRO A 2 2.64 12.51 10.22
CA PRO A 2 3.61 11.78 9.41
C PRO A 2 4.84 12.64 9.11
N TYR A 3 5.97 11.99 8.91
CA TYR A 3 7.26 12.61 8.65
C TYR A 3 7.44 12.86 7.15
N LEU A 4 7.70 14.11 6.75
CA LEU A 4 8.04 14.45 5.38
C LEU A 4 9.48 14.02 5.08
N VAL A 5 9.65 13.04 4.19
CA VAL A 5 10.97 12.52 3.80
C VAL A 5 11.57 13.33 2.67
N ARG A 6 10.73 13.67 1.69
CA ARG A 6 11.05 14.48 0.51
C ARG A 6 9.75 15.04 -0.06
N GLU A 7 9.84 15.92 -1.04
CA GLU A 7 8.69 16.50 -1.71
C GLU A 7 7.65 15.43 -2.12
N HIS A 8 6.42 15.65 -1.64
CA HIS A 8 5.24 14.79 -1.84
C HIS A 8 5.35 13.36 -1.27
N LEU A 9 6.33 13.06 -0.43
CA LEU A 9 6.50 11.74 0.19
C LEU A 9 6.56 11.84 1.72
N PHE A 10 5.56 11.24 2.34
CA PHE A 10 5.45 11.11 3.79
C PHE A 10 5.66 9.66 4.24
N ILE A 11 6.26 9.48 5.41
CA ILE A 11 6.30 8.21 6.13
C ILE A 11 5.56 8.36 7.45
N GLY A 12 4.67 7.42 7.75
CA GLY A 12 3.91 7.43 9.01
C GLY A 12 3.67 6.03 9.55
N ASN A 13 2.97 5.98 10.68
CA ASN A 13 2.48 4.73 11.27
C ASN A 13 0.98 4.53 10.97
N ILE A 14 0.42 3.43 11.48
CA ILE A 14 -1.01 3.12 11.30
C ILE A 14 -1.94 4.20 11.86
N GLY A 15 -1.54 4.91 12.92
CA GLY A 15 -2.30 6.01 13.49
C GLY A 15 -2.39 7.22 12.56
N ASP A 16 -1.27 7.61 11.93
CA ASP A 16 -1.26 8.70 10.96
C ASP A 16 -2.17 8.37 9.75
N ALA A 17 -2.08 7.13 9.25
CA ALA A 17 -2.92 6.67 8.15
C ALA A 17 -4.42 6.63 8.55
N ALA A 18 -4.72 6.15 9.75
CA ALA A 18 -6.10 6.10 10.26
C ALA A 18 -6.71 7.50 10.41
N GLU A 19 -5.92 8.48 10.87
CA GLU A 19 -6.36 9.87 11.02
C GLU A 19 -6.69 10.49 9.65
N ILE A 20 -5.80 10.31 8.66
CA ILE A 20 -6.02 10.81 7.29
C ILE A 20 -7.22 10.11 6.63
N LEU A 21 -7.36 8.79 6.79
CA LEU A 21 -8.50 8.04 6.25
C LEU A 21 -9.83 8.48 6.88
N GLN A 22 -9.87 8.77 8.17
CA GLN A 22 -11.10 9.21 8.85
C GLN A 22 -11.48 10.65 8.51
N ASN A 23 -10.50 11.56 8.58
CA ASN A 23 -10.77 13.00 8.57
C ASN A 23 -10.57 13.62 7.17
N GLY A 24 -9.89 12.91 6.28
CA GLY A 24 -9.36 13.43 5.03
C GLY A 24 -8.02 14.14 5.23
N SER A 25 -7.42 14.57 4.13
CA SER A 25 -6.25 15.45 4.11
C SER A 25 -6.37 16.39 2.92
N GLU A 26 -5.87 17.62 3.07
CA GLU A 26 -5.72 18.56 1.96
C GLU A 26 -4.41 18.32 1.19
N GLU A 27 -3.45 17.61 1.80
CA GLU A 27 -2.11 17.41 1.26
C GLU A 27 -1.89 15.98 0.75
N VAL A 28 -2.34 14.98 1.51
CA VAL A 28 -2.20 13.55 1.16
C VAL A 28 -3.38 13.13 0.30
N THR A 29 -3.07 12.63 -0.90
CA THR A 29 -4.06 12.09 -1.85
C THR A 29 -3.95 10.58 -2.00
N HIS A 30 -2.76 10.03 -1.75
CA HIS A 30 -2.45 8.61 -1.91
C HIS A 30 -1.90 8.00 -0.62
N ILE A 31 -2.23 6.73 -0.37
CA ILE A 31 -1.73 5.97 0.78
C ILE A 31 -1.20 4.62 0.32
N LEU A 32 0.05 4.33 0.66
CA LEU A 32 0.65 3.00 0.53
C LEU A 32 0.67 2.32 1.91
N SER A 33 -0.16 1.30 2.08
CA SER A 33 -0.20 0.46 3.28
C SER A 33 0.59 -0.83 3.05
N VAL A 34 1.68 -0.99 3.80
CA VAL A 34 2.47 -2.23 3.83
C VAL A 34 2.18 -2.95 5.16
N LEU A 35 1.22 -3.87 5.12
CA LEU A 35 0.69 -4.57 6.30
C LEU A 35 0.58 -6.07 6.00
N SER A 36 0.40 -6.91 7.02
CA SER A 36 0.25 -8.36 6.85
C SER A 36 -1.05 -8.77 6.10
N SER A 37 -1.98 -7.84 5.95
CA SER A 37 -3.25 -8.01 5.22
C SER A 37 -3.52 -6.80 4.34
N ALA A 38 -4.07 -7.05 3.14
CA ALA A 38 -4.53 -5.99 2.25
C ALA A 38 -5.87 -5.39 2.68
N SER A 39 -6.62 -6.06 3.56
CA SER A 39 -7.97 -5.64 3.96
C SER A 39 -7.96 -4.33 4.76
N ILE A 40 -8.85 -3.40 4.39
CA ILE A 40 -9.06 -2.17 5.17
C ILE A 40 -9.63 -2.46 6.57
N SER A 41 -10.29 -3.61 6.76
CA SER A 41 -10.82 -4.04 8.06
C SER A 41 -9.75 -4.13 9.14
N PHE A 42 -8.47 -4.24 8.76
CA PHE A 42 -7.34 -4.18 9.69
C PHE A 42 -7.39 -2.95 10.61
N PHE A 43 -7.88 -1.80 10.12
CA PHE A 43 -8.04 -0.59 10.93
C PHE A 43 -9.12 -0.74 12.02
N SER A 44 -10.20 -1.46 11.71
CA SER A 44 -11.28 -1.75 12.67
C SER A 44 -10.87 -2.77 13.73
N GLU A 45 -10.00 -3.71 13.35
CA GLU A 45 -9.40 -4.69 14.26
C GLU A 45 -8.37 -4.03 15.20
N TRP A 46 -7.54 -3.13 14.65
CA TRP A 46 -6.54 -2.38 15.40
C TRP A 46 -7.17 -1.39 16.39
N ARG A 47 -8.23 -0.69 15.98
CA ARG A 47 -8.94 0.28 16.82
C ARG A 47 -10.45 0.07 16.72
N SER A 48 -11.03 -0.52 17.77
CA SER A 48 -12.48 -0.74 17.84
C SER A 48 -13.25 0.55 17.64
N GLY A 49 -14.30 0.50 16.82
CA GLY A 49 -15.13 1.66 16.45
C GLY A 49 -14.61 2.46 15.25
N LEU A 50 -13.47 2.08 14.66
CA LEU A 50 -12.99 2.68 13.43
C LEU A 50 -13.57 1.97 12.20
N THR A 51 -14.48 2.66 11.50
CA THR A 51 -14.99 2.23 10.19
C THR A 51 -14.45 3.15 9.10
N ILE A 52 -13.73 2.59 8.16
CA ILE A 52 -13.19 3.32 7.00
C ILE A 52 -13.95 2.85 5.76
N PRO A 53 -14.68 3.73 5.07
CA PRO A 53 -15.34 3.36 3.83
C PRO A 53 -14.27 3.06 2.77
N THR A 54 -14.53 2.01 1.99
CA THR A 54 -13.69 1.63 0.85
C THR A 54 -14.53 1.29 -0.36
N LYS A 55 -13.96 1.48 -1.55
CA LYS A 55 -14.49 0.99 -2.81
C LYS A 55 -13.31 0.43 -3.64
N GLU A 56 -13.33 -0.87 -3.86
CA GLU A 56 -12.31 -1.56 -4.63
C GLU A 56 -12.19 -0.99 -6.06
N ILE A 57 -10.94 -0.80 -6.50
CA ILE A 57 -10.59 -0.44 -7.87
C ILE A 57 -10.11 -1.69 -8.60
N ARG A 58 -9.09 -2.39 -8.04
CA ARG A 58 -8.57 -3.65 -8.59
C ARG A 58 -7.76 -4.44 -7.57
N LYS A 59 -7.61 -5.74 -7.81
CA LYS A 59 -6.66 -6.63 -7.13
C LYS A 59 -5.73 -7.25 -8.15
N VAL A 60 -4.44 -7.25 -7.85
CA VAL A 60 -3.41 -7.83 -8.72
C VAL A 60 -2.82 -9.05 -8.04
N TYR A 61 -2.74 -10.16 -8.78
CA TYR A 61 -2.27 -11.44 -8.29
C TYR A 61 -1.02 -11.87 -9.07
N VAL A 62 -0.13 -12.58 -8.39
CA VAL A 62 1.07 -13.18 -8.99
C VAL A 62 0.66 -14.21 -10.03
N GLY A 63 1.21 -14.08 -11.25
CA GLY A 63 0.96 -14.99 -12.36
C GLY A 63 -0.35 -14.75 -13.12
N GLY A 64 -1.11 -13.71 -12.76
CA GLY A 64 -2.32 -13.29 -13.49
C GLY A 64 -1.97 -12.50 -14.75
N SER A 65 -2.39 -13.01 -15.91
CA SER A 65 -2.13 -12.48 -17.24
C SER A 65 -3.05 -11.29 -17.59
N GLU A 66 -2.50 -10.09 -17.76
CA GLU A 66 -2.95 -9.24 -18.88
C GLU A 66 -2.15 -9.70 -20.11
N SER A 67 -2.74 -10.60 -20.89
CA SER A 67 -2.11 -11.08 -22.12
C SER A 67 -2.11 -9.96 -23.16
N LYS A 68 -0.93 -9.49 -23.55
CA LYS A 68 -0.45 -9.46 -24.94
C LYS A 68 1.05 -9.13 -24.99
N ASP A 69 1.80 -10.14 -25.42
CA ASP A 69 2.87 -10.05 -26.40
C ASP A 69 3.87 -8.89 -26.24
N ASP A 70 4.96 -9.06 -25.47
CA ASP A 70 6.31 -8.87 -26.00
C ASP A 70 7.44 -9.28 -25.03
N LEU A 71 8.56 -9.59 -25.67
CA LEU A 71 9.85 -10.13 -25.27
C LEU A 71 10.52 -9.56 -24.00
N GLY A 72 10.99 -10.45 -23.10
CA GLY A 72 12.13 -10.17 -22.20
C GLY A 72 12.05 -10.82 -20.82
N ASN A 73 13.09 -11.56 -20.43
CA ASN A 73 13.26 -12.23 -19.14
C ASN A 73 12.88 -11.35 -17.93
N ILE A 74 11.67 -11.53 -17.39
CA ILE A 74 11.34 -11.13 -16.02
C ILE A 74 11.62 -12.37 -15.15
N PRO A 75 12.43 -12.27 -14.08
CA PRO A 75 12.63 -13.37 -13.14
C PRO A 75 11.25 -13.81 -12.64
N LYS A 76 10.95 -15.10 -12.75
CA LYS A 76 9.72 -15.64 -12.16
C LYS A 76 9.80 -15.38 -10.65
N SER A 77 8.97 -14.48 -10.14
CA SER A 77 8.89 -14.25 -8.69
C SER A 77 8.65 -15.60 -7.99
N PRO A 78 9.33 -15.91 -6.88
CA PRO A 78 9.12 -17.14 -6.12
C PRO A 78 7.73 -17.26 -5.49
N LEU A 79 6.92 -16.21 -5.57
CA LEU A 79 5.56 -16.17 -5.03
C LEU A 79 4.64 -17.21 -5.71
N SER A 80 3.76 -17.82 -4.92
CA SER A 80 2.79 -18.78 -5.44
C SER A 80 1.88 -18.13 -6.49
N PRO A 81 1.59 -18.80 -7.62
CA PRO A 81 0.52 -18.37 -8.50
C PRO A 81 -0.76 -18.26 -7.65
N ASP A 82 -1.51 -17.16 -7.81
CA ASP A 82 -2.67 -16.77 -6.99
C ASP A 82 -2.38 -16.02 -5.67
N LYS A 83 -1.11 -15.69 -5.35
CA LYS A 83 -0.83 -14.77 -4.24
C LYS A 83 -1.26 -13.35 -4.62
N LEU A 84 -2.02 -12.69 -3.74
CA LEU A 84 -2.35 -11.27 -3.91
C LEU A 84 -1.05 -10.44 -3.81
N LEU A 85 -0.72 -9.72 -4.87
CA LEU A 85 0.42 -8.81 -4.92
C LEU A 85 0.06 -7.48 -4.26
N TYR A 86 -1.07 -6.87 -4.66
CA TYR A 86 -1.64 -5.70 -4.01
C TYR A 86 -3.13 -5.53 -4.31
N SER A 87 -3.81 -4.76 -3.47
CA SER A 87 -5.18 -4.29 -3.69
C SER A 87 -5.18 -2.77 -3.81
N LEU A 88 -5.86 -2.23 -4.81
CA LEU A 88 -6.04 -0.81 -5.02
C LEU A 88 -7.50 -0.45 -4.77
N GLU A 89 -7.75 0.60 -4.00
CA GLU A 89 -9.08 1.02 -3.60
C GLU A 89 -9.17 2.52 -3.39
N HIS A 90 -10.37 3.08 -3.57
CA HIS A 90 -10.71 4.37 -3.00
C HIS A 90 -11.06 4.18 -1.53
N ALA A 91 -10.50 5.00 -0.64
CA ALA A 91 -10.67 4.83 0.79
C ALA A 91 -10.86 6.16 1.51
N GLY A 92 -11.34 6.06 2.74
CA GLY A 92 -11.46 7.18 3.67
C GLY A 92 -12.62 8.12 3.35
N LYS A 93 -12.65 9.26 4.04
CA LYS A 93 -13.72 10.26 3.93
C LYS A 93 -14.00 10.61 2.47
N ASP A 94 -15.27 10.50 2.09
CA ASP A 94 -15.78 10.73 0.74
C ASP A 94 -15.17 9.84 -0.37
N LEU A 95 -14.43 8.77 -0.02
CA LEU A 95 -13.71 7.90 -0.97
C LEU A 95 -12.73 8.68 -1.88
N LYS A 96 -12.14 9.76 -1.37
CA LYS A 96 -11.24 10.63 -2.13
C LYS A 96 -9.79 10.13 -2.20
N LEU A 97 -9.36 9.33 -1.22
CA LEU A 97 -7.98 8.85 -1.16
C LEU A 97 -7.82 7.59 -1.99
N VAL A 98 -6.72 7.47 -2.72
CA VAL A 98 -6.34 6.22 -3.37
C VAL A 98 -5.41 5.46 -2.44
N ARG A 99 -5.82 4.26 -2.01
CA ARG A 99 -5.01 3.38 -1.16
C ARG A 99 -4.54 2.17 -1.93
N MET A 100 -3.23 1.95 -1.94
CA MET A 100 -2.63 0.67 -2.32
C MET A 100 -2.28 -0.12 -1.06
N ALA A 101 -2.79 -1.34 -0.97
CA ALA A 101 -2.58 -2.24 0.14
C ALA A 101 -1.75 -3.45 -0.31
N VAL A 102 -0.54 -3.56 0.23
CA VAL A 102 0.40 -4.63 -0.08
C VAL A 102 0.41 -5.59 1.11
N PRO A 103 -0.11 -6.83 0.96
CA PRO A 103 -0.12 -7.84 2.01
C PRO A 103 1.27 -8.46 2.16
N LEU A 104 2.15 -7.76 2.87
CA LEU A 104 3.51 -8.21 3.18
C LEU A 104 3.57 -8.65 4.64
N ARG A 105 3.80 -9.94 4.87
CA ARG A 105 4.05 -10.50 6.19
C ARG A 105 5.52 -10.33 6.53
N ASP A 106 5.81 -10.07 7.79
CA ASP A 106 7.18 -10.02 8.30
C ASP A 106 7.68 -11.46 8.54
N MET A 107 8.02 -12.16 7.45
CA MET A 107 8.58 -13.52 7.49
C MET A 107 9.76 -13.62 6.51
N GLU A 108 10.80 -14.38 6.89
CA GLU A 108 12.00 -14.60 6.06
C GLU A 108 11.71 -15.24 4.70
N SER A 109 10.55 -15.90 4.55
CA SER A 109 10.12 -16.53 3.31
C SER A 109 9.43 -15.58 2.32
N GLU A 110 9.19 -14.32 2.69
CA GLU A 110 8.64 -13.32 1.77
C GLU A 110 9.75 -12.42 1.25
N ASP A 111 10.07 -12.54 -0.04
CA ASP A 111 11.03 -11.65 -0.69
C ASP A 111 10.40 -10.25 -0.81
N LEU A 112 11.02 -9.27 -0.14
CA LEU A 112 10.62 -7.87 -0.21
C LEU A 112 10.76 -7.32 -1.63
N LEU A 113 11.73 -7.82 -2.39
CA LEU A 113 12.05 -7.31 -3.71
C LEU A 113 10.90 -7.52 -4.69
N ASP A 114 10.14 -8.63 -4.55
CA ASP A 114 8.97 -8.92 -5.38
C ASP A 114 7.87 -7.84 -5.27
N TYR A 115 7.83 -7.09 -4.17
CA TYR A 115 6.85 -6.03 -3.90
C TYR A 115 7.43 -4.64 -4.07
N LEU A 116 8.76 -4.51 -4.09
CA LEU A 116 9.44 -3.22 -4.06
C LEU A 116 9.16 -2.44 -5.33
N ASP A 117 9.27 -3.07 -6.49
CA ASP A 117 9.09 -2.40 -7.79
C ASP A 117 7.68 -1.79 -7.91
N VAL A 118 6.63 -2.58 -7.61
CA VAL A 118 5.26 -2.07 -7.66
C VAL A 118 4.99 -0.98 -6.61
N CYS A 119 5.66 -1.03 -5.45
CA CYS A 119 5.58 0.03 -4.45
C CYS A 119 6.25 1.32 -4.93
N LEU A 120 7.42 1.22 -5.56
CA LEU A 120 8.15 2.36 -6.09
C LEU A 120 7.38 3.02 -7.22
N ASP A 121 6.85 2.24 -8.16
CA ASP A 121 6.01 2.73 -9.25
C ASP A 121 4.79 3.49 -8.71
N PHE A 122 4.09 2.92 -7.72
CA PHE A 122 2.96 3.59 -7.10
C PHE A 122 3.37 4.90 -6.41
N ILE A 123 4.48 4.92 -5.67
CA ILE A 123 4.99 6.13 -5.02
C ILE A 123 5.31 7.20 -6.07
N ASP A 124 6.00 6.84 -7.14
CA ASP A 124 6.45 7.81 -8.13
C ASP A 124 5.31 8.37 -8.98
N GLU A 125 4.30 7.57 -9.33
CA GLU A 125 3.10 8.09 -9.99
C GLU A 125 2.25 8.94 -9.03
N SER A 126 2.03 8.47 -7.79
CA SER A 126 1.25 9.22 -6.79
C SER A 126 1.83 10.61 -6.53
N ARG A 127 3.15 10.73 -6.52
CA ARG A 127 3.89 11.99 -6.28
C ARG A 127 3.74 13.02 -7.41
N LYS A 128 3.35 12.59 -8.61
CA LYS A 128 3.07 13.49 -9.74
C LYS A 128 1.66 14.08 -9.65
N GLU A 129 0.74 13.36 -9.02
CA GLU A 129 -0.66 13.76 -8.88
C GLU A 129 -0.97 14.46 -7.55
N GLY A 130 -0.21 14.16 -6.50
CA GLY A 130 -0.32 14.80 -5.19
C GLY A 130 0.70 14.22 -4.21
N SER A 131 0.37 14.14 -2.92
CA SER A 131 1.27 13.54 -1.93
C SER A 131 0.88 12.11 -1.56
N VAL A 132 1.90 11.28 -1.34
CA VAL A 132 1.75 9.90 -0.88
C VAL A 132 2.22 9.73 0.56
N LEU A 133 1.39 9.09 1.38
CA LEU A 133 1.77 8.57 2.69
C LEU A 133 2.12 7.09 2.58
N VAL A 134 3.35 6.74 2.89
CA VAL A 134 3.79 5.35 3.06
C VAL A 134 3.73 5.00 4.54
N HIS A 135 3.04 3.93 4.89
CA HIS A 135 2.98 3.47 6.27
C HIS A 135 3.03 1.95 6.40
N CYS A 136 3.53 1.51 7.54
CA CYS A 136 3.36 0.15 8.04
C CYS A 136 2.61 0.19 9.38
N PHE A 137 2.77 -0.85 10.21
CA PHE A 137 2.17 -0.83 11.55
C PHE A 137 2.84 0.21 12.47
N ALA A 138 4.16 0.12 12.65
CA ALA A 138 4.92 0.98 13.58
C ALA A 138 5.46 2.27 12.96
N GLY A 139 5.40 2.43 11.63
CA GLY A 139 6.10 3.51 10.91
C GLY A 139 7.62 3.35 10.86
N VAL A 140 8.12 2.15 11.18
CA VAL A 140 9.51 1.72 11.10
C VAL A 140 9.47 0.26 10.66
N SER A 141 9.91 -0.04 9.44
CA SER A 141 10.15 -1.42 8.99
C SER A 141 11.65 -1.70 8.95
N ARG A 142 12.04 -2.84 9.54
CA ARG A 142 13.36 -3.50 9.53
C ARG A 142 14.58 -2.57 9.71
N ARG A 143 15.10 -2.48 10.94
CA ARG A 143 16.51 -2.11 11.14
C ARG A 143 17.35 -3.25 10.56
N TYR A 144 18.16 -2.98 9.54
CA TYR A 144 19.29 -3.84 9.20
C TYR A 144 20.15 -3.98 10.46
N ASN A 145 20.35 -5.20 10.94
CA ASN A 145 21.35 -5.53 11.95
C ASN A 145 22.24 -6.62 11.38
#